data_AF-A0A933USJ7-F1
#
_entry.id   AF-A0A933USJ7-F1
#
_cell.length_a   1.000
_cell.length_b   1.000
_cell.length_c   1.000
_cell.angle_alpha   90.00
_cell.angle_beta   90.00
_cell.angle_gamma   90.00
#
_symmetry.space_group_name_H-M   'P 1'
#
loop_
_entity.id
_entity.type
_entity.pdbx_description
1 polymer ?
#
loop_
_entity_poly.entity_id
_entity_poly.type
_entity_poly.pdbx_seq_one_letter_code
_entity_poly.pdbx_strand_id
1 'polypeptide(L)'
;MNAHDIVQKIGAGIQEALQTCQLFLGAEQIEFENAKIHPEYVTTIKVAEQLTGPDVVVCLESLMKTLRCDAIKYANMMNLNDKNKRNNYYKKAIKYKFGKNDKKRLDILVKNSDSPTVPRLFAEVKLFYTNKKGILNDIDRIFHLLDMYRATGIIGNISIYGAVSFHILKEGANAQVLLRKTSKLMESINGHLLSIKKNNQWLKCLARKELSDFRAL
;
A
#
# COMPACT_ATOMS: atom_id res chain seq x y z
N MET A 1 16.15 0.81 -4.82
CA MET A 1 15.31 1.77 -4.09
C MET A 1 15.19 1.29 -2.66
N ASN A 2 15.61 2.11 -1.70
CA ASN A 2 15.53 1.78 -0.27
C ASN A 2 14.18 2.23 0.33
N ALA A 3 13.90 1.92 1.60
CA ALA A 3 12.64 2.29 2.25
C ALA A 3 12.41 3.82 2.35
N HIS A 4 13.48 4.61 2.49
CA HIS A 4 13.37 6.06 2.57
C HIS A 4 12.96 6.66 1.22
N ASP A 5 13.58 6.21 0.13
CA ASP A 5 13.25 6.65 -1.23
C ASP A 5 11.79 6.32 -1.57
N ILE A 6 11.29 5.15 -1.17
CA ILE A 6 9.90 4.72 -1.39
C ILE A 6 8.95 5.69 -0.70
N VAL A 7 9.20 6.01 0.58
CA VAL A 7 8.35 6.93 1.34
C VAL A 7 8.32 8.31 0.68
N GLN A 8 9.48 8.84 0.29
CA GLN A 8 9.56 10.14 -0.37
C GLN A 8 8.82 10.17 -1.70
N LYS A 9 8.99 9.15 -2.56
CA LYS A 9 8.29 9.04 -3.85
C LYS A 9 6.77 8.91 -3.68
N ILE A 10 6.32 8.13 -2.69
CA ILE A 10 4.89 8.04 -2.36
C ILE A 10 4.37 9.42 -1.89
N GLY A 11 5.09 10.10 -1.00
CA GLY A 11 4.71 11.44 -0.55
C GLY A 11 4.58 12.43 -1.70
N ALA A 12 5.58 12.48 -2.59
CA ALA A 12 5.57 13.34 -3.77
C ALA A 12 4.38 13.07 -4.69
N GLY A 13 4.08 11.80 -4.97
CA GLY A 13 2.97 11.43 -5.85
C GLY A 13 1.61 11.78 -5.28
N ILE A 14 1.42 11.67 -3.96
CA ILE A 14 0.17 12.10 -3.33
C ILE A 14 0.05 13.62 -3.35
N GLN A 15 1.14 14.36 -3.10
CA GLN A 15 1.14 15.82 -3.20
C GLN A 15 0.76 16.29 -4.61
N GLU A 16 1.29 15.66 -5.65
CA GLU A 16 0.94 15.95 -7.04
C GLU A 16 -0.53 15.60 -7.34
N ALA A 17 -1.03 14.48 -6.80
CA ALA A 17 -2.43 14.09 -6.93
C ALA A 17 -3.36 15.10 -6.25
N LEU A 18 -3.00 15.61 -5.07
CA LEU A 18 -3.76 16.66 -4.39
C LEU A 18 -3.86 17.92 -5.24
N GLN A 19 -2.74 18.39 -5.80
CA GLN A 19 -2.72 19.54 -6.70
C GLN A 19 -3.59 19.31 -7.93
N THR A 20 -3.50 18.11 -8.52
CA THR A 20 -4.30 17.71 -9.68
C THR A 20 -5.80 17.69 -9.35
N CYS A 21 -6.18 17.12 -8.20
CA CYS A 21 -7.57 17.09 -7.75
C CYS A 21 -8.11 18.49 -7.45
N GLN A 22 -7.28 19.40 -6.92
CA GLN A 22 -7.67 20.81 -6.74
C GLN A 22 -7.92 21.50 -8.08
N LEU A 23 -7.11 21.23 -9.11
CA LEU A 23 -7.34 21.75 -10.47
C LEU A 23 -8.67 21.23 -11.05
N PHE A 24 -8.98 19.94 -10.87
CA PHE A 24 -10.25 19.36 -11.31
C PHE A 24 -11.45 19.97 -10.57
N LEU A 25 -11.35 20.15 -9.25
CA LEU A 25 -12.41 20.78 -8.45
C LEU A 25 -12.56 22.28 -8.76
N GLY A 26 -11.48 22.97 -9.17
CA GLY A 26 -11.55 24.34 -9.69
C GLY A 26 -12.14 24.41 -11.11
N ALA A 27 -12.00 23.36 -11.91
CA ALA A 27 -12.58 23.24 -13.25
C ALA A 27 -14.07 22.80 -13.24
N GLU A 28 -14.60 22.28 -12.13
CA GLU A 28 -16.03 21.95 -11.95
C GLU A 28 -16.97 23.17 -11.99
N GLN A 29 -16.44 24.40 -12.03
CA GLN A 29 -17.25 25.58 -12.41
C GLN A 29 -17.60 25.61 -13.91
N ILE A 30 -17.05 24.70 -14.72
CA ILE A 30 -17.40 24.52 -16.13
C ILE A 30 -17.98 23.11 -16.23
N GLU A 31 -19.28 23.02 -16.52
CA GLU A 31 -20.03 21.76 -16.64
C GLU A 31 -19.31 20.79 -17.59
N PHE A 32 -18.61 19.81 -17.02
CA PHE A 32 -18.18 18.63 -17.75
C PHE A 32 -18.91 17.43 -17.15
N GLU A 33 -19.66 16.73 -18.01
CA GLU A 33 -20.14 15.37 -17.79
C GLU A 33 -18.97 14.38 -17.78
N ASN A 34 -18.00 14.54 -16.88
CA ASN A 34 -16.89 13.61 -16.82
C ASN A 34 -17.25 12.38 -16.00
N ALA A 35 -16.83 11.22 -16.51
CA ALA A 35 -16.91 9.94 -15.82
C ALA A 35 -16.48 10.10 -14.36
N LYS A 36 -17.16 9.42 -13.42
CA LYS A 36 -16.84 9.42 -11.98
C LYS A 36 -15.42 8.89 -11.72
N ILE A 37 -14.40 9.69 -12.02
CA ILE A 37 -13.02 9.43 -11.67
C ILE A 37 -12.91 9.78 -10.21
N HIS A 38 -12.92 8.75 -9.37
CA HIS A 38 -12.68 8.92 -7.95
C HIS A 38 -11.26 9.50 -7.74
N PRO A 39 -11.10 10.56 -6.92
CA PRO A 39 -9.79 11.19 -6.64
C PRO A 39 -8.70 10.20 -6.17
N GLU A 40 -9.10 9.08 -5.58
CA GLU A 40 -8.24 7.97 -5.19
C GLU A 40 -7.51 7.32 -6.38
N TYR A 41 -8.12 7.28 -7.57
CA TYR A 41 -7.47 6.76 -8.78
C TYR A 41 -6.36 7.69 -9.26
N VAL A 42 -6.57 9.01 -9.20
CA VAL A 42 -5.54 10.01 -9.52
C VAL A 42 -4.34 9.83 -8.60
N THR A 43 -4.59 9.60 -7.31
CA THR A 43 -3.53 9.33 -6.32
C THR A 43 -2.71 8.11 -6.67
N THR A 44 -3.40 7.02 -7.02
CA THR A 44 -2.78 5.75 -7.39
C THR A 44 -1.87 5.91 -8.62
N ILE A 45 -2.35 6.64 -9.63
CA ILE A 45 -1.58 6.94 -10.85
C ILE A 45 -0.36 7.80 -10.53
N LYS A 46 -0.53 8.93 -9.83
CA LYS A 46 0.58 9.84 -9.53
C LYS A 46 1.66 9.20 -8.67
N VAL A 47 1.27 8.42 -7.66
CA VAL A 47 2.26 7.66 -6.87
C VAL A 47 2.98 6.63 -7.73
N ALA A 48 2.29 5.96 -8.65
CA ALA A 48 2.92 5.02 -9.56
C ALA A 48 3.90 5.68 -10.54
N GLU A 49 3.59 6.86 -11.07
CA GLU A 49 4.50 7.66 -11.89
C GLU A 49 5.80 7.95 -11.13
N GLN A 50 5.71 8.39 -9.87
CA GLN A 50 6.88 8.67 -9.04
C GLN A 50 7.73 7.43 -8.71
N LEU A 51 7.11 6.24 -8.69
CA LEU A 51 7.77 4.97 -8.43
C LEU A 51 8.35 4.32 -9.69
N THR A 52 7.86 4.69 -10.88
CA THR A 52 8.27 4.10 -12.17
C THR A 52 9.70 4.51 -12.53
N GLY A 53 10.40 3.64 -13.27
CA GLY A 53 11.77 3.85 -13.73
C GLY A 53 12.20 2.72 -14.67
N PRO A 54 13.37 2.82 -15.31
CA PRO A 54 13.81 1.87 -16.34
C PRO A 54 13.90 0.42 -15.83
N ASP A 55 14.29 0.22 -14.57
CA ASP A 55 14.50 -1.11 -13.98
C ASP A 55 13.28 -1.64 -13.19
N VAL A 56 12.15 -0.91 -13.22
CA VAL A 56 10.98 -1.23 -12.39
C VAL A 56 9.67 -1.10 -13.16
N VAL A 57 8.81 -2.10 -12.96
CA VAL A 57 7.45 -2.10 -13.48
C VAL A 57 6.50 -1.83 -12.34
N VAL A 58 5.60 -0.87 -12.54
CA VAL A 58 4.53 -0.55 -11.59
C VAL A 58 3.22 -1.08 -12.15
N CYS A 59 2.60 -2.02 -11.43
CA CYS A 59 1.29 -2.55 -11.74
C CYS A 59 0.25 -1.88 -10.83
N LEU A 60 -0.69 -1.17 -11.44
CA LEU A 60 -1.83 -0.60 -10.73
C LEU A 60 -2.91 -1.65 -10.51
N GLU A 61 -3.66 -1.52 -9.41
CA GLU A 61 -4.93 -2.22 -9.21
C GLU A 61 -4.80 -3.77 -9.31
N SER A 62 -3.67 -4.30 -8.83
CA SER A 62 -3.34 -5.72 -8.93
C SER A 62 -4.27 -6.58 -8.09
N LEU A 63 -4.93 -7.56 -8.72
CA LEU A 63 -5.84 -8.47 -8.03
C LEU A 63 -5.12 -9.29 -6.95
N MET A 64 -5.72 -9.36 -5.75
CA MET A 64 -5.20 -10.17 -4.65
C MET A 64 -5.06 -11.66 -5.02
N LYS A 65 -6.00 -12.17 -5.82
CA LYS A 65 -5.93 -13.55 -6.37
C LYS A 65 -4.63 -13.78 -7.16
N THR A 66 -4.24 -12.82 -8.00
CA THR A 66 -3.01 -12.90 -8.80
C THR A 66 -1.79 -12.93 -7.89
N LEU A 67 -1.72 -12.03 -6.90
CA LEU A 67 -0.61 -11.98 -5.94
C LEU A 67 -0.45 -13.29 -5.15
N ARG A 68 -1.57 -13.91 -4.77
CA ARG A 68 -1.59 -15.21 -4.10
C ARG A 68 -1.12 -16.34 -5.02
N CYS A 69 -1.58 -16.36 -6.27
CA CYS A 69 -1.12 -17.31 -7.27
C CYS A 69 0.39 -17.18 -7.53
N ASP A 70 0.92 -15.96 -7.61
CA ASP A 70 2.35 -15.71 -7.77
C ASP A 70 3.15 -16.21 -6.57
N ALA A 71 2.70 -15.92 -5.34
CA ALA A 71 3.34 -16.44 -4.13
C ALA A 71 3.36 -17.97 -4.09
N ILE A 72 2.30 -18.64 -4.54
CA ILE A 72 2.28 -20.11 -4.69
C ILE A 72 3.33 -20.60 -5.69
N LYS A 73 3.48 -19.93 -6.84
CA LYS A 73 4.52 -20.27 -7.81
C LYS A 73 5.91 -20.16 -7.18
N TYR A 74 6.18 -19.06 -6.45
CA TYR A 74 7.47 -18.88 -5.75
C TYR A 74 7.70 -19.95 -4.67
N ALA A 75 6.69 -20.28 -3.87
CA ALA A 75 6.81 -21.33 -2.86
C ALA A 75 7.17 -22.68 -3.49
N ASN A 76 6.60 -23.00 -4.65
CA ASN A 76 6.92 -24.21 -5.40
C ASN A 76 8.34 -24.20 -5.95
N MET A 77 8.81 -23.05 -6.48
CA MET A 77 10.18 -22.89 -6.98
C MET A 77 11.22 -23.00 -5.85
N MET A 78 10.96 -22.39 -4.69
CA MET A 78 11.88 -22.41 -3.55
C MET A 78 11.87 -23.72 -2.75
N ASN A 79 10.87 -24.60 -2.93
CA ASN A 79 10.70 -25.84 -2.16
C ASN A 79 10.35 -27.05 -3.06
N LEU A 80 11.06 -27.24 -4.17
CA LEU A 80 10.70 -28.25 -5.18
C LEU A 80 10.54 -29.69 -4.62
N ASN A 81 11.19 -30.05 -3.51
CA ASN A 81 11.19 -31.44 -3.01
C ASN A 81 10.55 -31.69 -1.62
N ASP A 82 10.16 -30.66 -0.86
CA ASP A 82 9.61 -30.85 0.50
C ASP A 82 8.08 -30.70 0.55
N LYS A 83 7.38 -31.84 0.56
CA LYS A 83 5.92 -31.93 0.61
C LYS A 83 5.32 -31.36 1.91
N ASN A 84 6.04 -31.44 3.03
CA ASN A 84 5.55 -30.99 4.33
C ASN A 84 5.58 -29.47 4.44
N LYS A 85 6.67 -28.83 4.01
CA LYS A 85 6.78 -27.36 3.92
C LYS A 85 5.72 -26.79 2.99
N ARG A 86 5.52 -27.43 1.83
CA ARG A 86 4.51 -27.05 0.85
C ARG A 86 3.09 -27.10 1.42
N ASN A 87 2.73 -28.18 2.12
CA ASN A 87 1.41 -28.31 2.76
C ASN A 87 1.19 -27.24 3.84
N ASN A 88 2.21 -26.92 4.64
CA ASN A 88 2.12 -25.86 5.64
C ASN A 88 1.93 -24.47 5.00
N TYR A 89 2.66 -24.20 3.91
CA TYR A 89 2.48 -22.99 3.12
C TYR A 89 1.07 -22.90 2.52
N TYR A 90 0.56 -23.97 1.88
CA TYR A 90 -0.80 -23.98 1.33
C TYR A 90 -1.85 -23.76 2.42
N LYS A 91 -1.69 -24.32 3.63
CA LYS A 91 -2.58 -24.03 4.77
C LYS A 91 -2.56 -22.53 5.11
N LYS A 92 -1.38 -21.89 5.15
CA LYS A 92 -1.28 -20.43 5.33
C LYS A 92 -1.90 -19.65 4.18
N ALA A 93 -1.57 -19.97 2.92
CA ALA A 93 -2.11 -19.31 1.74
C ALA A 93 -3.65 -19.49 1.60
N ILE A 94 -4.19 -20.60 2.11
CA ILE A 94 -5.63 -20.86 2.22
C ILE A 94 -6.24 -20.10 3.41
N LYS A 95 -5.54 -19.97 4.54
CA LYS A 95 -5.95 -19.07 5.64
C LYS A 95 -6.01 -17.61 5.17
N TYR A 96 -5.14 -17.25 4.23
CA TYR A 96 -5.16 -15.99 3.49
C TYR A 96 -5.94 -16.08 2.17
N LYS A 97 -6.79 -17.09 1.95
CA LYS A 97 -7.82 -16.97 0.91
C LYS A 97 -8.58 -15.72 1.28
N PHE A 98 -8.43 -14.71 0.47
CA PHE A 98 -9.11 -13.45 0.68
C PHE A 98 -10.63 -13.66 0.54
N GLY A 99 -11.16 -14.82 0.12
CA GLY A 99 -12.61 -15.09 0.16
C GLY A 99 -13.34 -14.10 -0.75
N LYS A 100 -14.30 -13.32 -0.22
CA LYS A 100 -14.89 -12.16 -0.95
C LYS A 100 -13.84 -11.10 -1.34
N ASN A 101 -12.72 -11.04 -0.62
CA ASN A 101 -11.60 -10.14 -0.86
C ASN A 101 -10.64 -10.62 -1.98
N ASP A 102 -10.76 -11.84 -2.56
CA ASP A 102 -9.95 -12.24 -3.74
C ASP A 102 -10.27 -11.33 -4.95
N LYS A 103 -11.45 -10.69 -4.93
CA LYS A 103 -11.89 -9.65 -5.89
C LYS A 103 -11.31 -8.27 -5.59
N LYS A 104 -10.73 -8.05 -4.39
CA LYS A 104 -10.10 -6.78 -4.04
C LYS A 104 -8.78 -6.63 -4.79
N ARG A 105 -8.39 -5.38 -4.94
CA ARG A 105 -7.21 -4.95 -5.67
C ARG A 105 -6.26 -4.25 -4.71
N LEU A 106 -4.98 -4.43 -4.97
CA LEU A 106 -3.89 -3.66 -4.38
C LEU A 106 -3.70 -2.44 -5.25
N ASP A 107 -3.71 -1.25 -4.66
CA ASP A 107 -3.60 -0.01 -5.43
C ASP A 107 -2.30 -0.02 -6.27
N ILE A 108 -1.16 -0.34 -5.66
CA ILE A 108 0.15 -0.29 -6.31
C ILE A 108 1.03 -1.50 -5.97
N LEU A 109 1.58 -2.13 -6.99
CA LEU A 109 2.57 -3.20 -6.92
C LEU A 109 3.81 -2.80 -7.72
N VAL A 110 5.00 -2.88 -7.12
CA VAL A 110 6.27 -2.61 -7.84
C VAL A 110 7.08 -3.90 -7.96
N LYS A 111 7.57 -4.19 -9.16
CA LYS A 111 8.44 -5.34 -9.50
C LYS A 111 9.63 -4.87 -10.32
N ASN A 112 10.63 -5.73 -10.54
CA ASN A 112 11.68 -5.42 -11.52
C ASN A 112 11.11 -5.58 -12.93
N SER A 113 11.69 -4.88 -13.90
CA SER A 113 11.42 -5.04 -15.34
C SER A 113 11.79 -6.43 -15.86
N ASP A 114 12.84 -7.05 -15.31
CA ASP A 114 13.46 -8.21 -15.93
C ASP A 114 12.85 -9.51 -15.39
N SER A 115 11.94 -10.14 -16.15
CA SER A 115 11.34 -11.47 -15.84
C SER A 115 10.36 -11.46 -14.64
N PRO A 116 9.57 -12.54 -14.33
CA PRO A 116 8.59 -12.50 -13.25
C PRO A 116 9.33 -12.48 -11.92
N THR A 117 9.61 -11.27 -11.46
CA THR A 117 10.38 -11.00 -10.26
C THR A 117 9.47 -10.81 -9.06
N VAL A 118 10.08 -11.11 -7.92
CA VAL A 118 9.52 -10.93 -6.59
C VAL A 118 9.11 -9.47 -6.45
N PRO A 119 7.89 -9.19 -5.92
CA PRO A 119 7.50 -7.83 -5.61
C PRO A 119 8.55 -7.13 -4.75
N ARG A 120 8.87 -5.89 -5.10
CA ARG A 120 9.68 -4.99 -4.27
C ARG A 120 8.82 -4.24 -3.27
N LEU A 121 7.61 -3.86 -3.67
CA LEU A 121 6.71 -3.04 -2.88
C LEU A 121 5.26 -3.47 -3.10
N PHE A 122 4.53 -3.61 -2.01
CA PHE A 122 3.07 -3.56 -1.97
C PHE A 122 2.65 -2.23 -1.35
N ALA A 123 1.79 -1.47 -2.01
CA ALA A 123 1.33 -0.19 -1.49
C ALA A 123 -0.19 0.02 -1.63
N GLU A 124 -0.77 0.56 -0.56
CA GLU A 124 -2.12 1.13 -0.54
C GLU A 124 -2.00 2.64 -0.38
N VAL A 125 -2.73 3.40 -1.19
CA VAL A 125 -2.69 4.86 -1.21
C VAL A 125 -4.10 5.43 -1.24
N LYS A 126 -4.42 6.31 -0.30
CA LYS A 126 -5.75 6.92 -0.16
C LYS A 126 -5.64 8.44 -0.08
N LEU A 127 -6.30 9.16 -0.98
CA LEU A 127 -6.35 10.63 -0.96
C LEU A 127 -7.13 11.15 0.25
N PHE A 128 -8.16 10.41 0.66
CA PHE A 128 -9.04 10.82 1.73
C PHE A 128 -9.34 9.68 2.67
N TYR A 129 -9.38 10.01 3.95
CA TYR A 129 -9.68 9.04 4.96
C TYR A 129 -10.60 9.57 6.06
N THR A 130 -11.62 8.78 6.37
CA THR A 130 -12.66 9.13 7.35
C THR A 130 -12.72 8.23 8.58
N ASN A 131 -12.20 7.01 8.55
CA ASN A 131 -12.51 6.03 9.60
C ASN A 131 -11.38 5.05 9.93
N LYS A 132 -10.74 5.23 11.11
CA LYS A 132 -9.64 4.42 11.72
C LYS A 132 -9.61 2.93 11.33
N LYS A 133 -10.76 2.26 11.27
CA LYS A 133 -10.85 0.84 10.92
C LYS A 133 -10.31 0.52 9.51
N GLY A 134 -10.50 1.43 8.55
CA GLY A 134 -10.06 1.24 7.15
C GLY A 134 -8.53 1.13 7.02
N ILE A 135 -7.78 2.09 7.57
CA ILE A 135 -6.31 2.08 7.57
C ILE A 135 -5.78 0.83 8.23
N LEU A 136 -6.35 0.43 9.38
CA LEU A 136 -5.88 -0.78 10.07
C LEU A 136 -6.11 -2.03 9.20
N ASN A 137 -7.24 -2.11 8.49
CA ASN A 137 -7.47 -3.19 7.54
C ASN A 137 -6.49 -3.17 6.35
N ASP A 138 -6.11 -1.97 5.87
CA ASP A 138 -5.13 -1.82 4.79
C ASP A 138 -3.73 -2.24 5.25
N ILE A 139 -3.34 -1.88 6.48
CA ILE A 139 -2.10 -2.34 7.12
C ILE A 139 -2.12 -3.86 7.26
N ASP A 140 -3.20 -4.45 7.77
CA ASP A 140 -3.34 -5.90 7.91
C ASP A 140 -3.25 -6.62 6.57
N ARG A 141 -3.85 -6.04 5.52
CA ARG A 141 -3.79 -6.57 4.16
C ARG A 141 -2.36 -6.57 3.61
N ILE A 142 -1.64 -5.47 3.74
CA ILE A 142 -0.22 -5.39 3.36
C ILE A 142 0.61 -6.38 4.18
N PHE A 143 0.40 -6.46 5.49
CA PHE A 143 1.09 -7.41 6.35
C PHE A 143 0.83 -8.87 5.93
N HIS A 144 -0.41 -9.23 5.60
CA HIS A 144 -0.73 -10.58 5.13
C HIS A 144 -0.05 -10.92 3.81
N LEU A 145 0.08 -9.97 2.88
CA LEU A 145 0.87 -10.16 1.66
C LEU A 145 2.34 -10.42 2.00
N LEU A 146 2.92 -9.62 2.91
CA LEU A 146 4.30 -9.80 3.34
C LEU A 146 4.52 -11.15 4.04
N ASP A 147 3.64 -11.58 4.96
CA ASP A 147 3.77 -12.89 5.62
C ASP A 147 3.58 -14.06 4.64
N MET A 148 2.68 -13.92 3.67
CA MET A 148 2.53 -14.90 2.59
C MET A 148 3.81 -15.02 1.78
N TYR A 149 4.39 -13.92 1.31
CA TYR A 149 5.65 -13.96 0.57
C TYR A 149 6.82 -14.42 1.44
N ARG A 150 6.86 -14.05 2.73
CA ARG A 150 7.84 -14.59 3.70
C ARG A 150 7.77 -16.11 3.77
N ALA A 151 6.57 -16.67 3.86
CA ALA A 151 6.37 -18.11 4.01
C ALA A 151 6.87 -18.91 2.79
N THR A 152 7.11 -18.26 1.65
CA THR A 152 7.76 -18.88 0.49
C THR A 152 9.28 -19.08 0.67
N GLY A 153 9.89 -18.38 1.63
CA GLY A 153 11.34 -18.31 1.84
C GLY A 153 12.03 -17.15 1.09
N ILE A 154 11.33 -16.49 0.17
CA ILE A 154 11.93 -15.51 -0.75
C ILE A 154 12.43 -14.23 -0.08
N ILE A 155 11.79 -13.81 1.01
CA ILE A 155 12.18 -12.61 1.77
C ILE A 155 13.53 -12.79 2.48
N GLY A 156 13.98 -14.03 2.71
CA GLY A 156 15.33 -14.28 3.24
C GLY A 156 16.44 -13.78 2.31
N ASN A 157 16.16 -13.72 1.01
CA ASN A 157 17.15 -13.34 -0.01
C ASN A 157 16.93 -11.92 -0.55
N ILE A 158 15.72 -11.37 -0.38
CA ILE A 158 15.30 -10.12 -1.02
C ILE A 158 14.46 -9.30 -0.03
N SER A 159 14.75 -8.00 0.06
CA SER A 159 13.89 -7.08 0.81
C SER A 159 12.62 -6.78 0.04
N ILE A 160 11.46 -7.07 0.65
CA ILE A 160 10.14 -6.64 0.17
C ILE A 160 9.58 -5.62 1.15
N TYR A 161 9.06 -4.52 0.62
CA TYR A 161 8.48 -3.42 1.37
C TYR A 161 6.95 -3.44 1.31
N GLY A 162 6.34 -2.91 2.36
CA GLY A 162 4.90 -2.65 2.43
C GLY A 162 4.67 -1.19 2.81
N ALA A 163 3.75 -0.51 2.14
CA ALA A 163 3.38 0.87 2.44
C ALA A 163 1.86 1.03 2.50
N VAL A 164 1.40 1.84 3.45
CA VAL A 164 0.02 2.34 3.49
C VAL A 164 0.13 3.83 3.70
N SER A 165 -0.34 4.60 2.71
CA SER A 165 -0.34 6.05 2.77
C SER A 165 -1.76 6.58 2.69
N PHE A 166 -2.05 7.58 3.50
CA PHE A 166 -3.37 8.18 3.57
C PHE A 166 -3.25 9.66 3.89
N HIS A 167 -4.26 10.43 3.48
CA HIS A 167 -4.36 11.85 3.77
C HIS A 167 -5.66 12.19 4.49
N ILE A 168 -5.58 13.21 5.34
CA ILE A 168 -6.73 13.78 6.04
C ILE A 168 -6.90 15.20 5.54
N LEU A 169 -7.93 15.41 4.75
CA LEU A 169 -8.35 16.73 4.29
C LEU A 169 -9.62 17.12 5.02
N LYS A 170 -9.73 18.35 5.52
CA LYS A 170 -10.99 18.83 6.09
C LYS A 170 -11.11 20.34 5.90
N GLU A 171 -12.08 20.73 5.09
CA GLU A 171 -12.43 22.14 4.88
C GLU A 171 -12.92 22.80 6.18
N GLY A 172 -12.53 24.07 6.39
CA GLY A 172 -12.91 24.86 7.57
C GLY A 172 -12.44 24.29 8.91
N ALA A 173 -11.56 23.29 8.91
CA ALA A 173 -11.09 22.68 10.14
C ALA A 173 -10.09 23.56 10.88
N ASN A 174 -10.30 23.72 12.18
CA ASN A 174 -9.28 24.27 13.06
C ASN A 174 -8.03 23.38 13.02
N ALA A 175 -6.87 23.95 12.66
CA ALA A 175 -5.61 23.24 12.51
C ALA A 175 -5.21 22.46 13.78
N GLN A 176 -5.41 23.01 14.98
CA GLN A 176 -5.11 22.32 16.22
C GLN A 176 -6.02 21.11 16.46
N VAL A 177 -7.30 21.21 16.08
CA VAL A 177 -8.24 20.08 16.16
C VAL A 177 -7.80 18.97 15.20
N LEU A 178 -7.38 19.33 13.98
CA LEU A 178 -6.89 18.37 13.00
C LEU A 178 -5.59 17.70 13.46
N LEU A 179 -4.65 18.46 14.03
CA LEU A 179 -3.41 17.95 14.61
C LEU A 179 -3.67 16.96 15.74
N ARG A 180 -4.57 17.30 16.69
CA ARG A 180 -4.95 16.39 17.79
C ARG A 180 -5.58 15.10 17.26
N LYS A 181 -6.46 15.18 16.26
CA LYS A 181 -7.06 13.99 15.63
C LYS A 181 -6.01 13.12 14.94
N THR A 182 -5.10 13.74 14.20
CA THR A 182 -4.01 13.05 13.52
C THR A 182 -3.09 12.35 14.51
N SER A 183 -2.70 13.00 15.60
CA SER A 183 -1.88 12.39 16.65
C SER A 183 -2.55 11.16 17.27
N LYS A 184 -3.84 11.23 17.63
CA LYS A 184 -4.60 10.07 18.14
C LYS A 184 -4.68 8.91 17.15
N LEU A 185 -4.82 9.21 15.86
CA LEU A 185 -4.79 8.21 14.80
C LEU A 185 -3.41 7.56 14.70
N MET A 186 -2.34 8.36 14.72
CA MET A 186 -0.96 7.86 14.67
C MET A 186 -0.61 7.00 15.88
N GLU A 187 -1.02 7.37 17.09
CA GLU A 187 -0.88 6.54 18.29
C GLU A 187 -1.55 5.18 18.10
N SER A 188 -2.76 5.17 17.53
CA SER A 188 -3.50 3.94 17.24
C SER A 188 -2.77 3.06 16.21
N ILE A 189 -2.25 3.67 15.15
CA ILE A 189 -1.48 2.96 14.11
C ILE A 189 -0.20 2.38 14.70
N ASN A 190 0.53 3.17 15.50
CA ASN A 190 1.73 2.71 16.19
C ASN A 190 1.44 1.54 17.13
N GLY A 191 0.37 1.61 17.94
CA GLY A 191 -0.04 0.51 18.79
C GLY A 191 -0.35 -0.77 17.99
N HIS A 192 -1.00 -0.63 16.83
CA HIS A 192 -1.30 -1.75 15.94
C HIS A 192 -0.03 -2.36 15.32
N LEU A 193 0.89 -1.54 14.79
CA LEU A 193 2.17 -1.99 14.25
C LEU A 193 3.04 -2.69 15.30
N LEU A 194 3.06 -2.18 16.54
CA LEU A 194 3.76 -2.82 17.65
C LEU A 194 3.17 -4.19 17.97
N SER A 195 1.84 -4.33 17.96
CA SER A 195 1.16 -5.62 18.14
C SER A 195 1.53 -6.62 17.04
N ILE A 196 1.53 -6.19 15.77
CA ILE A 196 1.97 -7.02 14.64
C ILE A 196 3.43 -7.45 14.84
N LYS A 197 4.33 -6.50 15.16
CA LYS A 197 5.77 -6.75 15.35
C LYS A 197 6.04 -7.71 16.49
N LYS A 198 5.31 -7.63 17.61
CA LYS A 198 5.45 -8.53 18.76
C LYS A 198 5.32 -10.00 18.33
N ASN A 199 4.41 -10.28 17.40
CA ASN A 199 4.18 -11.63 16.86
C ASN A 199 5.06 -11.94 15.63
N ASN A 200 5.80 -10.96 15.11
CA ASN A 200 6.52 -11.02 13.84
C ASN A 200 7.85 -10.26 13.95
N GLN A 201 8.79 -10.77 14.74
CA GLN A 201 10.07 -10.08 15.03
C GLN A 201 10.93 -9.78 13.80
N TRP A 202 10.68 -10.49 12.70
CA TRP A 202 11.31 -10.25 11.42
C TRP A 202 10.88 -8.96 10.73
N LEU A 203 9.70 -8.44 11.09
CA LEU A 203 9.12 -7.28 10.46
C LEU A 203 9.75 -6.02 11.05
N LYS A 204 10.32 -5.20 10.16
CA LYS A 204 10.65 -3.81 10.47
C LYS A 204 9.45 -2.95 10.06
N CYS A 205 8.91 -2.20 11.01
CA CYS A 205 7.74 -1.35 10.79
C CYS A 205 7.99 0.04 11.38
N LEU A 206 7.47 1.05 10.70
CA LEU A 206 7.60 2.45 11.06
C LEU A 206 6.37 3.20 10.56
N ALA A 207 5.73 3.99 11.41
CA ALA A 207 4.74 4.97 11.00
C ALA A 207 5.37 6.36 11.03
N ARG A 208 5.10 7.18 10.01
CA ARG A 208 5.53 8.57 9.94
C ARG A 208 4.32 9.44 9.68
N LYS A 209 4.35 10.65 10.24
CA LYS A 209 3.44 11.74 9.86
C LYS A 209 4.28 12.81 9.19
N GLU A 210 3.79 13.33 8.09
CA GLU A 210 4.35 14.52 7.44
C GLU A 210 3.27 15.60 7.50
N LEU A 211 3.67 16.81 7.88
CA LEU A 211 2.81 17.98 7.88
C LEU A 211 3.25 18.85 6.72
N SER A 212 2.33 19.08 5.79
CA SER A 212 2.50 20.00 4.68
C SER A 212 1.44 21.09 4.80
N ASP A 213 1.88 22.35 4.89
CA ASP A 213 0.99 23.50 4.83
C ASP A 213 0.47 23.65 3.40
N PHE A 214 -0.73 23.13 3.13
CA PHE A 214 -1.43 23.41 1.88
C PHE A 214 -2.17 24.75 2.02
N ARG A 215 -1.58 25.80 1.47
CA ARG A 215 -2.31 27.03 1.17
C ARG A 215 -3.06 26.79 -0.14
N ALA A 216 -4.39 26.81 -0.10
CA ALA A 216 -5.18 26.94 -1.31
C ALA A 216 -4.78 28.26 -2.00
N LEU A 217 -4.53 28.21 -3.31
CA LEU A 217 -4.44 29.40 -4.15
C LEU A 217 -5.84 30.01 -4.32
#